data_AF-A0A2C9M1Z0-F1
#
_entry.id   AF-A0A2C9M1Z0-F1
#
_cell.length_a   1.000
_cell.length_b   1.000
_cell.length_c   1.000
_cell.angle_alpha   90.00
_cell.angle_beta   90.00
_cell.angle_gamma   90.00
#
_symmetry.space_group_name_H-M   'P 1'
#
loop_
_entity.id
_entity.type
_entity.pdbx_description
1 polymer ?
#
loop_
_entity_poly.entity_id
_entity_poly.type
_entity_poly.pdbx_seq_one_letter_code
_entity_poly.pdbx_strand_id
1 'polypeptide(L)' 'MTAINDYFCEKGDDSPRAALRLVKATCQLVAGNLYRFTIEVSGGQTIDECTVKVWSRPWLPKQEATKTTVLDCVPKI' A
#
# COMPACT_ATOMS: atom_id res chain seq x y z
N MET A 1 -8.64 4.16 5.85
CA MET A 1 -8.79 3.19 4.74
C MET A 1 -8.75 4.00 3.46
N THR A 2 -7.60 4.19 2.78
CA THR A 2 -7.61 4.62 1.37
C THR A 2 -6.25 4.74 0.70
N ALA A 3 -5.07 4.53 1.31
CA ALA A 3 -3.79 4.81 0.61
C ALA A 3 -3.67 4.25 -0.84
N ILE A 4 -4.20 3.05 -1.11
CA ILE A 4 -4.28 2.48 -2.48
C ILE A 4 -5.36 3.18 -3.33
N ASN A 5 -6.55 3.42 -2.79
CA ASN A 5 -7.63 4.12 -3.51
C ASN A 5 -7.25 5.58 -3.81
N ASP A 6 -6.59 6.26 -2.88
CA ASP A 6 -6.05 7.62 -3.06
C ASP A 6 -5.02 7.62 -4.20
N TYR A 7 -4.15 6.61 -4.26
CA TYR A 7 -3.18 6.46 -5.36
C TYR A 7 -3.85 6.33 -6.73
N PHE A 8 -4.93 5.54 -6.86
CA PHE A 8 -5.67 5.44 -8.13
C PHE A 8 -6.43 6.72 -8.46
N CYS A 9 -7.04 7.36 -7.45
CA CYS A 9 -7.76 8.62 -7.60
C CYS A 9 -6.84 9.74 -8.11
N GLU A 10 -5.62 9.84 -7.57
CA GLU A 10 -4.58 10.77 -8.05
C GLU A 10 -4.17 10.52 -9.52
N LYS A 11 -4.37 9.30 -10.03
CA LYS A 11 -4.13 8.92 -11.43
C LYS A 11 -5.35 9.06 -12.34
N GLY A 12 -6.49 9.52 -11.80
CA GLY A 12 -7.74 9.73 -12.54
C GLY A 12 -8.67 8.51 -12.60
N ASP A 13 -8.43 7.48 -11.78
CA ASP A 13 -9.31 6.32 -11.64
C ASP A 13 -10.02 6.38 -10.28
N ASP A 14 -11.32 6.64 -10.32
CA ASP A 14 -12.19 6.75 -9.14
C ASP A 14 -12.86 5.43 -8.75
N SER A 15 -12.57 4.33 -9.46
CA SER A 15 -13.14 3.03 -9.16
C SER A 15 -12.55 2.47 -7.86
N PRO A 16 -13.37 2.16 -6.84
CA PRO A 16 -12.87 1.70 -5.56
C PRO A 16 -12.13 0.37 -5.70
N ARG A 17 -10.92 0.28 -5.12
CA ARG A 17 -10.18 -0.98 -5.01
C ARG A 17 -10.52 -1.68 -3.69
N ALA A 18 -10.72 -2.98 -3.79
CA ALA A 18 -10.87 -3.90 -2.67
C ALA A 18 -9.65 -4.84 -2.62
N ALA A 19 -9.10 -5.06 -1.44
CA ALA A 19 -8.02 -6.02 -1.27
C ALA A 19 -8.55 -7.45 -1.45
N LEU A 20 -7.92 -8.21 -2.33
CA LEU A 20 -8.19 -9.63 -2.53
C LEU A 20 -7.29 -10.50 -1.65
N ARG A 21 -5.98 -10.29 -1.76
CA ARG A 21 -4.98 -11.18 -1.15
C ARG A 21 -3.66 -10.49 -0.87
N LEU A 22 -3.01 -10.89 0.22
CA LEU A 22 -1.62 -10.55 0.49
C LEU A 22 -0.69 -11.55 -0.24
N VAL A 23 0.11 -11.05 -1.18
CA VAL A 23 1.05 -11.86 -1.98
C VAL A 23 2.35 -12.08 -1.24
N LYS A 24 2.91 -11.00 -0.69
CA LYS A 24 4.21 -11.01 -0.02
C LYS A 24 4.22 -10.00 1.11
N ALA A 25 4.86 -10.35 2.22
CA ALA A 25 5.17 -9.43 3.29
C ALA A 25 6.63 -9.60 3.68
N THR A 26 7.33 -8.47 3.87
CA THR A 26 8.70 -8.44 4.38
C THR A 26 8.82 -7.36 5.44
N CYS A 27 9.74 -7.55 6.38
CA CYS A 27 10.04 -6.60 7.44
C CYS A 27 11.55 -6.34 7.45
N GLN A 28 11.94 -5.07 7.60
CA GLN A 28 13.33 -4.64 7.72
C GLN A 28 13.46 -3.66 8.88
N LEU A 29 14.48 -3.85 9.72
CA LEU A 29 14.78 -2.92 10.82
C LEU A 29 15.66 -1.77 10.28
N VAL A 30 15.09 -0.58 10.15
CA VAL A 30 15.76 0.63 9.63
C VAL A 30 15.26 1.84 10.42
N ALA A 31 15.87 2.10 11.57
CA ALA A 31 15.42 3.15 12.51
C ALA A 31 13.90 3.11 12.74
N GLY A 32 13.38 1.91 12.98
CA GLY A 32 11.96 1.57 12.89
C GLY A 32 11.75 0.28 12.14
N ASN A 33 10.52 -0.22 12.11
CA ASN A 33 10.17 -1.37 11.28
C ASN A 33 9.63 -0.87 9.95
N LEU A 34 10.33 -1.16 8.86
CA LEU A 34 9.85 -0.97 7.51
C LEU A 34 9.20 -2.25 7.02
N TYR A 35 7.87 -2.24 6.97
CA TYR A 35 7.08 -3.30 6.36
C TYR A 35 6.91 -3.00 4.88
N ARG A 36 7.08 -4.02 4.03
CA ARG A 36 6.73 -3.94 2.62
C ARG A 36 5.77 -5.07 2.29
N PHE A 37 4.61 -4.68 1.78
CA PHE A 37 3.53 -5.57 1.38
C PHE A 37 3.35 -5.51 -0.12
N THR A 38 3.13 -6.67 -0.73
CA THR A 38 2.63 -6.81 -2.09
C THR A 38 1.22 -7.37 -1.99
N ILE A 39 0.23 -6.62 -2.46
CA ILE A 39 -1.19 -6.89 -2.24
C ILE A 39 -1.88 -6.93 -3.60
N GLU A 40 -2.64 -7.98 -3.86
CA GLU A 40 -3.58 -8.03 -4.98
C GLU A 40 -4.85 -7.29 -4.59
N VAL A 41 -5.27 -6.37 -5.45
CA VAL A 41 -6.49 -5.61 -5.32
C VAL A 41 -7.34 -5.79 -6.57
N SER A 42 -8.66 -5.82 -6.38
CA SER A 42 -9.64 -5.80 -7.46
C SER A 42 -10.40 -4.49 -7.44
N GLY A 43 -10.63 -3.90 -8.61
CA GLY A 43 -11.52 -2.77 -8.79
C GLY A 43 -11.40 -2.25 -10.22
N GLY A 44 -12.46 -1.62 -10.72
CA GLY A 44 -12.56 -1.34 -12.15
C GLY A 44 -12.76 -2.63 -12.97
N GLN A 45 -11.88 -2.86 -13.96
CA GLN A 45 -11.93 -4.00 -14.91
C GLN A 45 -10.74 -4.99 -14.76
N THR A 46 -9.79 -4.72 -13.85
CA THR A 46 -8.54 -5.48 -13.71
C THR A 46 -8.28 -5.90 -12.28
N ILE A 47 -7.43 -6.92 -12.12
CA ILE A 47 -6.77 -7.23 -10.85
C ILE A 47 -5.39 -6.57 -10.92
N ASP A 48 -5.09 -5.73 -9.95
CA ASP A 48 -3.81 -5.03 -9.86
C ASP A 48 -3.00 -5.59 -8.69
N GLU A 49 -1.68 -5.69 -8.85
CA GLU A 49 -0.75 -5.96 -7.77
C GLU A 49 -0.09 -4.65 -7.33
N CYS A 50 -0.27 -4.28 -6.06
CA CYS A 50 0.25 -3.05 -5.48
C CYS A 50 1.35 -3.32 -4.45
N THR A 51 2.46 -2.58 -4.53
CA THR A 51 3.48 -2.59 -3.48
C THR A 51 3.30 -1.40 -2.54
N VAL A 52 3.14 -1.69 -1.25
CA VAL A 52 2.96 -0.69 -0.20
C VAL A 52 4.09 -0.81 0.82
N LYS A 53 4.65 0.32 1.22
CA LYS A 53 5.56 0.43 2.37
C LYS A 53 4.82 1.05 3.56
N VAL A 54 5.03 0.48 4.74
CA VAL A 54 4.60 1.05 6.01
C VAL A 54 5.82 1.15 6.92
N TRP A 55 6.21 2.36 7.26
CA TRP A 55 7.31 2.61 8.19
C TRP A 55 6.77 2.95 9.57
N SER A 56 6.94 2.03 10.50
CA SER A 56 6.49 2.15 11.89
C SER A 56 7.63 2.56 12.80
N ARG A 57 7.44 3.68 13.50
CA ARG A 57 8.37 4.32 14.44
C ARG A 57 7.57 4.79 15.66
N PRO A 58 7.09 3.86 16.51
CA PRO A 58 6.09 4.17 17.54
C PRO A 58 6.54 5.17 18.61
N TRP A 59 7.84 5.45 18.71
CA TRP A 59 8.40 6.46 19.61
C TRP A 59 8.29 7.91 19.10
N LEU A 60 7.87 8.12 17.86
CA LEU A 60 7.63 9.46 17.31
C LEU A 60 6.20 9.95 17.62
N PRO A 61 5.93 11.26 17.51
CA PRO A 61 4.57 11.80 17.61
C PRO A 61 3.61 11.12 16.63
N LYS A 62 2.31 11.07 16.97
CA LYS A 62 1.29 10.30 16.22
C LYS A 62 1.30 10.51 14.70
N GLN A 63 1.55 11.74 14.24
CA GLN A 63 1.60 12.07 12.81
C GLN A 63 2.77 11.40 12.06
N GLU A 64 3.84 11.06 12.76
CA GLU A 64 5.06 10.48 12.20
C GLU A 64 5.29 9.01 12.60
N ALA A 65 4.51 8.53 13.57
CA ALA A 65 4.62 7.19 14.13
C ALA A 65 4.40 6.09 13.08
N THR A 66 3.58 6.36 12.07
CA THR A 66 3.34 5.46 10.95
C THR A 66 3.27 6.25 9.65
N LYS A 67 4.18 5.95 8.72
CA LYS A 67 4.14 6.51 7.36
C LYS A 67 3.83 5.41 6.36
N THR A 68 2.74 5.56 5.62
CA THR A 68 2.35 4.66 4.53
C THR A 68 2.72 5.29 3.20
N THR A 69 3.23 4.50 2.27
CA THR A 69 3.59 4.94 0.91
C THR A 69 3.27 3.83 -0.07
N VAL A 70 2.41 4.11 -1.04
CA VAL A 70 2.21 3.24 -2.21
C VAL A 70 3.35 3.52 -3.18
N LEU A 71 4.10 2.48 -3.57
CA LEU A 71 5.21 2.62 -4.51
C LEU A 71 4.72 2.53 -5.94
N ASP A 72 3.95 1.48 -6.22
CA ASP A 72 3.44 1.13 -7.52
C ASP A 72 2.20 0.25 -7.37
N CYS A 73 1.36 0.31 -8.40
CA CYS A 73 0.30 -0.66 -8.67
C CYS A 73 0.39 -0.99 -10.15
N VAL A 74 0.47 -2.29 -10.47
CA VAL A 74 0.60 -2.78 -11.85
C VAL A 74 -0.50 -3.80 -12.13
N PRO A 75 -1.09 -3.82 -13.34
CA PRO A 75 -2.03 -4.86 -13.72
C PRO A 75 -1.38 -6.24 -13.61
N LYS A 76 -2.10 -7.18 -13.00
CA LYS A 76 -1.67 -8.57 -12.91
C LYS A 76 -1.88 -9.24 -14.28
N ILE A 77 -0.80 -9.73 -14.87
CA ILE A 77 -0.80 -10.50 -16.13
C ILE A 77 -1.31 -11.91 -15.88
#